data_AF-A0A7S0Y3N0-F1
#
_entry.id   AF-A0A7S0Y3N0-F1
#
_cell.length_a   1.000
_cell.length_b   1.000
_cell.length_c   1.000
_cell.angle_alpha   90.00
_cell.angle_beta   90.00
_cell.angle_gamma   90.00
#
_symmetry.space_group_name_H-M   'P 1'
#
loop_
_entity.id
_entity.type
_entity.pdbx_description
1 polymer ?
#
loop_
_entity_poly.entity_id
_entity_poly.type
_entity_poly.pdbx_seq_one_letter_code
_entity_poly.pdbx_strand_id
1 'polypeptide(L)'
;VLEVGRLLDINRNRQGSPKYILNDTVSPGDRLLRINGVDVTHQPASTLISLLEGDVDSTVDLVFSSSSSSATGRVYAVRVLRQALGTGGLPYLSPRSMGGEGSG
;
A
#
# COMPACT_ATOMS: atom_id res chain seq x y z
N VAL A 1 6.08 -2.87 1.67
CA VAL A 1 5.40 -1.85 2.50
C VAL A 1 4.61 -0.95 1.56
N LEU A 2 3.31 -0.78 1.77
CA LEU A 2 2.49 0.14 0.96
C LEU A 2 2.89 1.58 1.34
N GLU A 3 3.52 2.31 0.42
CA GLU A 3 3.82 3.72 0.65
C GLU A 3 2.55 4.56 0.42
N VAL A 4 1.93 5.00 1.51
CA VAL A 4 0.68 5.79 1.48
C VAL A 4 0.80 7.05 0.60
N GLY A 5 1.99 7.66 0.52
CA GLY A 5 2.27 8.81 -0.36
C GLY A 5 2.29 8.51 -1.86
N ARG A 6 2.21 7.24 -2.28
CA ARG A 6 2.18 6.82 -3.69
C ARG A 6 0.80 6.42 -4.19
N LEU A 7 -0.24 6.56 -3.37
CA LEU A 7 -1.61 6.26 -3.79
C LEU A 7 -2.04 7.21 -4.92
N LEU A 8 -2.51 6.62 -6.02
CA LEU A 8 -3.10 7.31 -7.16
C LEU A 8 -4.59 7.03 -7.20
N ASP A 9 -5.43 8.06 -7.34
CA ASP A 9 -6.86 7.85 -7.63
C ASP A 9 -7.06 7.32 -9.06
N ILE A 10 -8.32 7.01 -9.41
CA ILE A 10 -8.70 6.54 -10.75
C ILE A 10 -8.34 7.51 -11.89
N ASN A 11 -8.10 8.78 -11.57
CA ASN A 11 -7.70 9.83 -12.51
C ASN A 11 -6.18 10.07 -12.50
N ARG A 12 -5.39 9.19 -11.88
CA ARG A 12 -3.93 9.30 -11.71
C ARG A 12 -3.47 10.52 -10.91
N ASN A 13 -4.35 11.09 -10.07
CA ASN A 13 -3.94 12.13 -9.13
C ASN A 13 -3.30 11.48 -7.90
N ARG A 14 -2.17 12.02 -7.44
CA ARG A 14 -1.51 11.58 -6.19
C ARG A 14 -2.21 12.11 -4.96
N GLN A 15 -2.30 11.30 -3.91
CA GLN A 15 -2.71 11.79 -2.60
C GLN A 15 -1.86 12.99 -2.16
N GLY A 16 -2.52 14.04 -1.66
CA GLY A 16 -1.90 15.33 -1.33
C GLY A 16 -1.89 16.35 -2.48
N SER A 17 -2.23 15.93 -3.71
CA SER A 17 -2.51 16.86 -4.81
C SER A 17 -3.86 17.55 -4.61
N PRO A 18 -4.02 18.83 -4.99
CA PRO A 18 -5.33 19.50 -5.03
C PRO A 18 -6.38 18.81 -5.91
N LYS A 19 -5.95 17.92 -6.82
CA LYS A 19 -6.83 17.15 -7.71
C LYS A 19 -7.27 15.80 -7.13
N TYR A 20 -6.71 15.38 -6.00
CA TYR A 20 -7.09 14.14 -5.30
C TYR A 20 -8.34 14.35 -4.46
N ILE A 21 -9.47 14.57 -5.13
CA ILE A 21 -10.74 14.96 -4.48
C ILE A 21 -11.76 13.82 -4.37
N LEU A 22 -11.51 12.69 -5.05
CA LEU A 22 -12.46 11.57 -5.09
C LEU A 22 -12.32 10.60 -3.92
N ASN A 23 -11.21 10.67 -3.19
CA ASN A 23 -10.88 9.75 -2.11
C ASN A 23 -10.59 10.55 -0.83
N ASP A 24 -10.96 9.97 0.31
CA ASP A 24 -10.44 10.42 1.60
C ASP A 24 -8.91 10.24 1.65
N THR A 25 -8.26 11.03 2.52
CA THR A 25 -6.81 10.95 2.74
C THR A 25 -6.49 9.75 3.61
N VAL A 26 -5.74 8.78 3.08
CA VAL A 26 -5.22 7.65 3.88
C VAL A 26 -4.06 8.14 4.73
N SER A 27 -4.10 7.87 6.03
CA SER A 27 -3.04 8.27 6.95
C SER A 27 -2.26 7.07 7.48
N PRO A 28 -0.95 7.19 7.73
CA PRO A 28 -0.22 6.17 8.48
C PRO A 28 -0.88 5.91 9.84
N GLY A 29 -1.09 4.63 10.17
CA GLY A 29 -1.81 4.21 11.37
C GLY A 29 -3.27 3.81 11.12
N ASP A 30 -3.87 4.27 10.02
CA ASP A 30 -5.19 3.80 9.61
C ASP A 30 -5.18 2.29 9.37
N ARG A 31 -6.23 1.61 9.82
CA ARG A 31 -6.31 0.14 9.77
C ARG A 31 -7.00 -0.29 8.49
N LEU A 32 -6.32 -1.06 7.66
CA LEU A 32 -6.91 -1.68 6.48
C LEU A 32 -7.86 -2.80 6.91
N LEU A 33 -9.13 -2.68 6.51
CA LEU A 33 -10.19 -3.63 6.83
C LEU A 33 -10.48 -4.55 5.65
N ARG A 34 -10.57 -4.01 4.43
CA ARG A 34 -10.94 -4.78 3.23
C ARG A 34 -10.13 -4.39 2.01
N ILE A 35 -9.88 -5.36 1.13
CA ILE A 35 -9.30 -5.18 -0.21
C ILE A 35 -10.23 -5.84 -1.22
N ASN A 36 -10.74 -5.10 -2.20
CA ASN A 36 -11.69 -5.58 -3.21
C ASN A 36 -12.88 -6.34 -2.61
N GLY A 37 -13.37 -5.86 -1.46
CA GLY A 37 -14.47 -6.49 -0.73
C GLY A 37 -14.09 -7.70 0.14
N VAL A 38 -12.86 -8.23 0.03
CA VAL A 38 -12.34 -9.28 0.90
C VAL A 38 -11.94 -8.68 2.24
N ASP A 39 -12.45 -9.25 3.34
CA ASP A 39 -11.97 -8.89 4.68
C ASP A 39 -10.53 -9.36 4.86
N VAL A 40 -9.65 -8.41 5.19
CA VAL A 40 -8.23 -8.65 5.40
C VAL A 40 -7.82 -8.51 6.85
N THR A 41 -8.79 -8.35 7.76
CA THR A 41 -8.50 -8.29 9.18
C THR A 41 -7.93 -9.64 9.61
N HIS A 42 -6.83 -9.60 10.37
CA HIS A 42 -6.11 -10.79 10.83
C HIS A 42 -5.49 -11.69 9.73
N GLN A 43 -5.50 -11.25 8.47
CA GLN A 43 -4.85 -11.99 7.39
C GLN A 43 -3.32 -11.79 7.42
N PRO A 44 -2.54 -12.79 6.98
CA PRO A 44 -1.09 -12.66 6.90
C PRO A 44 -0.72 -11.65 5.80
N ALA A 45 0.42 -10.99 5.98
CA ALA A 45 0.91 -9.98 5.04
C ALA A 45 1.05 -10.51 3.59
N SER A 46 1.35 -11.80 3.42
CA SER A 46 1.39 -12.46 2.11
C SER A 46 0.04 -12.42 1.41
N THR A 47 -1.06 -12.72 2.11
CA THR A 47 -2.42 -12.62 1.57
C THR A 47 -2.74 -11.19 1.16
N LEU A 48 -2.34 -10.19 1.96
CA LEU A 48 -2.55 -8.78 1.60
C LEU A 48 -1.78 -8.42 0.32
N ILE A 49 -0.52 -8.86 0.20
CA ILE A 49 0.29 -8.62 -1.01
C ILE A 49 -0.40 -9.23 -2.23
N SER A 50 -0.84 -10.49 -2.15
CA SER A 50 -1.53 -11.15 -3.27
C SER A 50 -2.85 -10.50 -3.66
N LEU A 51 -3.56 -9.88 -2.72
CA LEU A 51 -4.79 -9.12 -3.03
C LEU A 51 -4.50 -7.75 -3.67
N LEU A 52 -3.35 -7.16 -3.34
CA LEU A 52 -2.86 -5.92 -3.94
C LEU A 52 -2.20 -6.15 -5.30
N GLU A 53 -1.65 -7.35 -5.54
CA GLU A 53 -1.17 -7.80 -6.84
C GLU A 53 -2.31 -7.81 -7.87
N GLY A 54 -1.93 -7.58 -9.13
CA GLY A 54 -2.83 -7.47 -10.27
C GLY A 54 -2.23 -6.60 -11.36
N ASP A 55 -2.98 -6.39 -12.44
CA ASP A 55 -2.50 -5.60 -13.57
C ASP A 55 -2.17 -4.17 -13.15
N VAL A 56 -1.05 -3.65 -13.68
CA VAL A 56 -0.69 -2.24 -13.53
C VAL A 56 -1.82 -1.37 -14.09
N ASP A 57 -2.12 -0.27 -13.41
CA ASP A 57 -3.23 0.64 -13.74
C ASP A 57 -4.64 0.01 -13.60
N SER A 58 -4.78 -1.21 -13.08
CA SER A 58 -6.10 -1.70 -12.64
C SER A 58 -6.50 -1.07 -11.30
N THR A 59 -7.80 -1.00 -11.03
CA THR A 59 -8.31 -0.40 -9.79
C THR A 59 -8.31 -1.41 -8.64
N VAL A 60 -8.01 -0.94 -7.43
CA VAL A 60 -8.19 -1.66 -6.18
C VAL A 60 -9.03 -0.83 -5.21
N ASP A 61 -10.04 -1.46 -4.63
CA ASP A 61 -10.89 -0.88 -3.60
C ASP A 61 -10.33 -1.22 -2.21
N LEU A 62 -10.05 -0.19 -1.42
CA LEU A 62 -9.51 -0.34 -0.07
C LEU A 62 -10.47 0.30 0.93
N VAL A 63 -10.77 -0.42 2.01
CA VAL A 63 -11.59 0.09 3.12
C VAL A 63 -10.74 0.21 4.36
N PHE A 64 -10.75 1.38 4.98
CA PHE A 64 -9.96 1.70 6.16
C PHE A 64 -10.84 2.10 7.34
N SER A 65 -10.34 1.88 8.56
CA SER A 65 -10.77 2.57 9.76
C SER A 65 -9.72 3.61 10.14
N SER A 66 -10.13 4.86 10.28
CA SER A 66 -9.22 5.93 10.66
C SER A 66 -8.71 5.75 12.10
N SER A 67 -7.42 5.98 12.30
CA SER A 67 -6.79 6.07 13.62
C SER A 67 -6.51 7.52 14.04
N SER A 68 -6.91 8.51 13.24
CA SER A 68 -6.70 9.93 13.55
C SER A 68 -7.51 10.33 14.78
N SER A 69 -6.89 11.05 15.72
CA SER A 69 -7.55 11.43 16.98
C SER A 69 -8.89 12.15 16.78
N SER A 70 -9.03 12.93 15.71
CA SER A 70 -10.26 13.68 15.37
C SER A 70 -11.32 12.85 14.64
N ALA A 71 -11.00 11.63 14.21
CA ALA A 71 -11.89 10.77 13.41
C ALA A 71 -11.75 9.27 13.75
N THR A 72 -11.27 8.94 14.95
CA THR A 72 -10.97 7.57 15.37
C THR A 72 -12.18 6.67 15.15
N GLY A 73 -12.00 5.56 14.43
CA GLY A 73 -13.06 4.59 14.15
C GLY A 73 -13.96 4.95 12.97
N ARG A 74 -13.77 6.12 12.32
CA ARG A 74 -14.45 6.43 11.06
C ARG A 74 -14.02 5.43 9.99
N VAL A 75 -14.98 4.73 9.41
CA VAL A 75 -14.75 3.85 8.27
C VAL A 75 -14.91 4.63 6.98
N TYR A 76 -13.98 4.47 6.05
CA TYR A 76 -14.02 5.09 4.74
C TYR A 76 -13.39 4.20 3.68
N ALA A 77 -13.74 4.45 2.42
CA ALA A 77 -13.24 3.69 1.28
C ALA A 77 -12.47 4.59 0.31
N VAL A 78 -11.44 4.04 -0.30
CA VAL A 78 -10.68 4.69 -1.38
C VAL A 78 -10.55 3.73 -2.54
N ARG A 79 -10.65 4.26 -3.76
CA ARG A 79 -10.37 3.52 -4.99
C ARG A 79 -9.11 4.06 -5.62
N VAL A 80 -8.10 3.21 -5.73
CA VAL A 80 -6.77 3.60 -6.19
C VAL A 80 -6.30 2.72 -7.34
N LEU A 81 -5.36 3.23 -8.15
CA LEU A 81 -4.72 2.45 -9.19
C LEU A 81 -3.58 1.61 -8.60
N ARG A 82 -3.51 0.35 -9.01
CA ARG A 82 -2.37 -0.52 -8.74
C ARG A 82 -1.16 0.03 -9.47
N GLN A 83 -0.16 0.45 -8.70
CA GLN A 83 1.13 0.78 -9.26
C GLN A 83 1.94 -0.49 -9.45
N ALA A 84 2.76 -0.54 -10.50
CA ALA A 84 3.80 -1.55 -10.58
C ALA A 84 4.60 -1.50 -9.27
N LEU A 85 4.62 -2.61 -8.53
CA LEU A 85 5.62 -2.83 -7.50
C LEU A 85 6.95 -2.78 -8.26
N GLY A 86 7.60 -1.61 -8.25
CA GLY A 86 8.77 -1.37 -9.08
C GLY A 86 9.73 -2.55 -8.93
N THR A 87 10.18 -3.08 -10.06
CA THR A 87 11.26 -4.09 -10.18
C THR A 87 12.59 -3.52 -9.68
N GLY A 88 12.63 -3.18 -8.39
CA GLY A 88 13.72 -2.49 -7.71
C GLY A 88 13.61 -2.60 -6.19
N GLY A 89 13.01 -3.69 -5.70
CA GLY A 89 12.82 -3.90 -4.27
C GLY A 89 12.26 -5.28 -3.94
N LEU A 90 12.97 -6.35 -4.35
CA LEU A 90 13.07 -7.48 -3.44
C LEU A 90 13.43 -6.91 -2.05
N PRO A 91 12.87 -7.39 -0.92
CA PRO A 91 13.46 -7.06 0.36
C PRO A 91 14.94 -7.42 0.24
N TYR A 92 15.82 -6.42 0.29
CA TYR A 92 17.25 -6.61 0.37
C TYR A 92 17.51 -7.40 1.66
N LEU A 93 17.41 -8.73 1.56
CA LEU A 93 18.39 -9.58 2.20
C LEU A 93 19.69 -9.20 1.49
N SER A 94 20.39 -8.21 2.04
CA SER A 94 21.79 -8.05 1.71
C SER A 94 22.42 -9.43 1.89
N PRO A 95 22.94 -10.08 0.84
CA PRO A 95 23.96 -11.07 1.09
C PRO A 95 25.04 -10.26 1.81
N ARG A 96 25.28 -10.57 3.09
CA ARG A 96 26.54 -10.19 3.73
C ARG A 96 27.62 -10.43 2.69
N SER A 97 28.38 -9.39 2.36
CA SER A 97 29.51 -9.49 1.47
C SER A 97 30.31 -10.74 1.83
N MET A 98 30.13 -11.82 1.07
CA MET A 98 31.16 -12.81 0.87
C MET A 98 32.21 -12.11 0.01
N GLY A 99 33.07 -11.34 0.68
CA GLY A 99 34.43 -11.15 0.21
C GLY A 99 35.20 -12.38 0.66
N GLY A 100 35.43 -13.30 -0.28
CA GLY A 100 36.32 -14.43 -0.08
C GLY A 100 37.77 -13.98 0.15
N GLU A 101 38.45 -14.80 0.95
CA GLU A 101 39.83 -15.29 0.78
C GLU A 101 40.94 -14.35 0.31
N GLY A 102 42.02 -14.29 1.10
CA GLY A 102 43.31 -13.77 0.65
C GLY A 102 44.34 -13.69 1.77
N SER A 103 45.14 -14.75 1.90
CA SER A 103 46.31 -14.88 2.77
C SER A 103 47.33 -13.76 2.63
N GLY A 104 48.04 -13.48 3.73
CA GLY A 104 49.27 -12.69 3.80
C GLY A 104 49.89 -12.83 5.19
#